data_AF-A0A2R7UNA8-F1
#
_entry.id   AF-A0A2R7UNA8-F1
#
_cell.length_a   1.000
_cell.length_b   1.000
_cell.length_c   1.000
_cell.angle_alpha   90.00
_cell.angle_beta   90.00
_cell.angle_gamma   90.00
#
_symmetry.space_group_name_H-M   'P 1'
#
loop_
_entity.id
_entity.type
_entity.pdbx_description
1 polymer ?
#
loop_
_entity_poly.entity_id
_entity_poly.type
_entity_poly.pdbx_seq_one_letter_code
_entity_poly.pdbx_strand_id
1 'polypeptide(L)' 'MAERIRPPMASHSLDLPAICDICGKGRSTRRHSKCSRIRQQREGDKWAAYMANVAAKRALGRRA' A
#
# COMPACT_ATOMS: atom_id res chain seq x y z
N MET A 1 20.75 -0.71 -9.59
CA MET A 1 19.90 -0.46 -8.41
C MET A 1 18.53 -0.09 -8.92
N ALA A 2 17.48 -0.85 -8.61
CA ALA A 2 16.15 -0.62 -9.18
C ALA A 2 15.60 0.72 -8.68
N GLU A 3 15.23 1.60 -9.63
CA GLU A 3 14.61 2.88 -9.34
C GLU A 3 13.33 2.65 -8.56
N ARG A 4 13.24 3.19 -7.34
CA ARG A 4 12.11 2.96 -6.44
C ARG A 4 10.92 3.78 -6.95
N ILE A 5 10.09 3.16 -7.77
CA ILE A 5 8.86 3.75 -8.35
C ILE A 5 7.86 4.20 -7.27
N ARG A 6 7.99 3.72 -6.03
CA ARG A 6 7.17 4.14 -4.88
C ARG A 6 8.03 4.56 -3.69
N PRO A 7 7.62 5.60 -2.95
CA PRO A 7 8.25 5.95 -1.68
C PRO A 7 8.19 4.77 -0.69
N PRO A 8 9.14 4.68 0.27
CA PRO A 8 9.14 3.62 1.26
C PRO A 8 7.86 3.67 2.10
N MET A 9 7.18 2.51 2.20
CA MET A 9 5.90 2.37 2.92
C MET A 9 5.98 2.58 4.43
N ALA A 10 7.19 2.53 5.00
CA ALA A 10 7.44 2.62 6.42
C ALA A 10 8.19 3.92 6.76
N SER A 11 7.59 5.06 6.43
CA SER A 11 8.11 6.37 6.87
C SER A 11 7.65 6.73 8.29
N HIS A 12 6.57 6.09 8.80
CA HIS A 12 6.03 6.37 10.14
C HIS A 12 5.63 5.08 10.88
N SER A 13 5.63 5.15 12.21
CA SER A 13 5.00 4.14 13.07
C SER A 13 3.51 4.10 12.75
N LEU A 14 3.07 3.02 12.12
CA LEU A 14 1.66 2.80 11.88
C LEU A 14 1.01 2.48 13.24
N ASP A 15 0.23 3.43 13.77
CA ASP A 15 -0.69 3.18 14.89
C ASP A 15 -1.77 2.23 14.39
N LEU A 16 -1.41 0.95 14.40
CA LEU A 16 -2.27 -0.11 13.92
C LEU A 16 -3.06 -0.63 15.13
N PRO A 17 -4.27 -1.15 14.91
CA PRO A 17 -5.07 -1.77 15.97
C PRO A 17 -4.41 -3.05 16.49
N ALA A 18 -4.60 -3.40 17.76
CA ALA A 18 -4.01 -4.61 18.35
C ALA A 18 -4.41 -5.90 17.62
N ILE A 19 -5.53 -5.89 16.89
CA ILE A 19 -6.03 -6.98 16.06
C ILE A 19 -5.64 -6.79 14.60
N CYS A 20 -5.22 -7.87 13.94
CA CYS A 20 -4.94 -7.88 12.52
C CYS A 20 -6.25 -7.88 11.71
N ASP A 21 -6.44 -6.88 10.86
CA ASP A 21 -7.54 -6.74 9.89
C ASP A 21 -7.59 -7.85 8.81
N ILE A 22 -6.51 -8.61 8.62
CA ILE A 22 -6.46 -9.67 7.60
C ILE A 22 -6.90 -11.02 8.17
N CYS A 23 -6.47 -11.34 9.39
CA CYS A 23 -6.69 -12.67 9.97
C CYS A 23 -7.50 -12.65 11.28
N GLY A 24 -7.88 -11.48 11.78
CA GLY A 24 -8.65 -11.31 13.02
C GLY A 24 -7.91 -11.67 14.30
N LYS A 25 -6.63 -12.06 14.24
CA LYS A 25 -5.83 -12.45 15.41
C LYS A 25 -5.05 -11.26 15.98
N GLY A 26 -4.68 -11.34 17.26
CA GLY A 26 -3.82 -10.33 17.88
C GLY A 26 -2.45 -10.22 17.19
N ARG A 27 -2.03 -9.00 16.85
CA ARG A 27 -0.75 -8.71 16.16
C ARG A 27 0.50 -9.04 16.97
N SER A 28 0.36 -9.18 18.28
CA SER A 28 1.41 -9.69 19.18
C SER A 28 1.81 -11.14 18.87
N THR A 29 1.00 -11.90 18.13
CA THR A 29 1.35 -13.27 17.73
C THR A 29 2.32 -13.25 16.54
N ARG A 30 3.39 -14.05 16.59
CA ARG A 30 4.46 -14.12 15.56
C ARG A 30 4.04 -14.86 14.27
N ARG A 31 2.80 -14.68 13.80
CA ARG A 31 2.21 -15.43 12.66
C ARG A 31 1.84 -14.56 11.45
N HIS A 32 2.32 -13.32 11.41
CA HIS A 32 1.84 -12.30 10.47
C HIS A 32 2.63 -12.16 9.18
N SER A 33 3.60 -13.04 8.87
CA SER A 33 4.38 -12.94 7.63
C SER A 33 3.49 -12.90 6.36
N LYS A 34 2.51 -13.80 6.26
CA LYS A 34 1.54 -13.84 5.15
C LYS A 34 0.65 -12.60 5.12
N CYS A 35 0.17 -12.15 6.28
CA CYS A 35 -0.67 -10.96 6.40
C CYS A 35 0.09 -9.70 5.97
N SER A 36 1.35 -9.57 6.38
CA SER A 36 2.22 -8.47 5.98
C SER A 36 2.45 -8.43 4.47
N ARG A 37 2.60 -9.59 3.83
CA ARG A 37 2.71 -9.68 2.36
C ARG A 37 1.43 -9.21 1.66
N ILE A 38 0.26 -9.64 2.12
CA ILE A 38 -1.04 -9.21 1.58
C ILE A 38 -1.20 -7.68 1.72
N ARG A 39 -0.83 -7.12 2.89
CA ARG A 39 -0.82 -5.67 3.12
C ARG A 39 0.05 -4.94 2.09
N GLN A 40 1.28 -5.40 1.91
CA GLN A 40 2.21 -4.81 0.95
C GLN A 40 1.68 -4.86 -0.50
N GLN A 41 0.96 -5.93 -0.86
CA GLN A 41 0.36 -6.08 -2.17
C GLN A 41 -0.83 -5.12 -2.37
N ARG A 42 -1.75 -5.05 -1.40
CA ARG A 42 -2.90 -4.12 -1.44
C ARG A 42 -2.45 -2.67 -1.58
N GLU A 43 -1.40 -2.27 -0.89
CA GLU A 43 -0.84 -0.92 -1.04
C GLU A 43 -0.18 -0.71 -2.40
N GLY A 44 0.41 -1.75 -2.98
CA GLY A 44 0.87 -1.74 -4.37
C GLY A 44 -0.29 -1.50 -5.35
N ASP A 45 -1.40 -2.21 -5.17
CA ASP A 45 -2.59 -2.07 -6.02
C ASP A 45 -3.21 -0.67 -5.89
N LYS A 46 -3.29 -0.13 -4.66
CA LYS A 46 -3.73 1.25 -4.41
C LYS A 46 -2.83 2.27 -5.12
N TRP A 47 -1.52 2.07 -5.06
CA TRP A 47 -0.57 2.95 -5.74
C TRP A 47 -0.74 2.89 -7.27
N ALA A 48 -0.90 1.69 -7.83
CA ALA A 48 -1.15 1.51 -9.26
C ALA A 48 -2.45 2.23 -9.69
N ALA A 49 -3.52 2.10 -8.90
CA ALA A 49 -4.78 2.80 -9.15
C ALA A 49 -4.63 4.32 -9.06
N TYR A 50 -3.89 4.85 -8.08
CA TYR A 50 -3.59 6.27 -7.95
C TYR A 50 -2.82 6.80 -9.17
N MET A 51 -1.77 6.09 -9.60
CA MET A 51 -1.00 6.45 -10.80
C MET A 51 -1.84 6.41 -12.07
N ALA A 52 -2.73 5.42 -12.22
CA ALA A 52 -3.68 5.37 -13.33
C ALA A 52 -4.63 6.59 -13.32
N ASN A 53 -5.09 7.00 -12.13
CA ASN A 53 -5.95 8.18 -11.98
C ASN A 53 -5.21 9.48 -12.31
N VAL A 54 -3.95 9.62 -11.86
CA VAL A 54 -3.08 10.75 -12.21
C VAL A 54 -2.83 10.79 -13.72
N ALA A 55 -2.54 9.65 -14.36
CA ALA A 55 -2.37 9.56 -15.80
C ALA A 55 -3.64 9.97 -16.56
N ALA A 56 -4.81 9.49 -16.11
CA ALA A 56 -6.11 9.86 -16.68
C ALA A 56 -6.37 11.38 -16.54
N LYS A 57 -6.10 11.97 -15.37
CA LYS A 57 -6.20 13.42 -15.16
C LYS A 57 -5.27 14.22 -16.07
N ARG A 58 -4.02 13.76 -16.27
CA ARG A 58 -3.07 14.40 -17.21
C ARG A 58 -3.47 14.22 -18.68
N ALA A 59 -4.22 13.19 -19.02
CA ALA A 59 -4.78 13.01 -20.36
C ALA A 59 -6.00 13.93 -20.58
N LEU A 60 -6.87 14.07 -19.57
CA LEU A 60 -8.04 14.95 -19.62
C LEU A 60 -7.65 16.44 -19.62
N GLY A 61 -6.66 16.85 -18.82
CA GLY A 61 -6.13 18.21 -18.80
C GLY A 61 -5.30 18.60 -20.04
N ARG A 62 -5.08 17.67 -20.98
CA ARG A 62 -4.48 17.92 -22.30
C ARG A 62 -5.53 18.05 -23.41
N ARG A 63 -6.74 18.50 -23.06
CA ARG A 63 -7.76 18.94 -24.01
C ARG A 63 -8.16 20.39 -23.72
N ALA A 64 -7.47 21.30 -24.39
CA ALA A 64 -7.81 22.65 -24.87
C ALA A 64 -6.55 23.52 -24.83
#